data_AF-A0A969HJK8-F1
#
_entry.id   AF-A0A969HJK8-F1
#
_cell.length_a   1.000
_cell.length_b   1.000
_cell.length_c   1.000
_cell.angle_alpha   90.00
_cell.angle_beta   90.00
_cell.angle_gamma   90.00
#
_symmetry.space_group_name_H-M   'P 1'
#
loop_
_entity.id
_entity.type
_entity.pdbx_description
1 polymer ?
#
loop_
_entity_poly.entity_id
_entity_poly.type
_entity_poly.pdbx_seq_one_letter_code
_entity_poly.pdbx_strand_id
1 'polypeptide(L)'
;MAPGPGQPSFFITTEELPQIPASYYTQGVKVLLYEYQRPFAEYKTTHYLPIYLMQPKMAEAGAVDILYHHQGLISECTRSNFFIMKNNQLLTAHSGMLFGITRSVILEIARKQMEVPQTNIRLSDLAEAQEAFKAGTSGEIIPIVQVDNQKIGNGQVGERTLALMDGFKAYAQASGQPTAEEEIISEG
;
A
#
# COMPACT_ATOMS: atom_id res chain seq x y z
N MET A 1 -25.37 -16.58 21.97
CA MET A 1 -24.44 -16.71 23.12
C MET A 1 -23.05 -16.41 22.57
N ALA A 2 -22.30 -15.48 23.15
CA ALA A 2 -20.94 -15.18 22.65
C ALA A 2 -20.05 -16.43 22.82
N PRO A 3 -19.11 -16.70 21.89
CA PRO A 3 -18.23 -17.86 21.98
C PRO A 3 -17.39 -17.82 23.26
N GLY A 4 -17.16 -18.98 23.86
CA GLY A 4 -16.33 -19.11 25.06
C GLY A 4 -14.84 -18.87 24.76
N PRO A 5 -13.99 -18.70 25.78
CA PRO A 5 -12.54 -18.56 25.61
C PRO A 5 -11.97 -19.69 24.72
N GLY A 6 -11.18 -19.32 23.71
CA GLY A 6 -10.56 -20.27 22.77
C GLY A 6 -11.46 -20.76 21.63
N GLN A 7 -12.75 -20.38 21.58
CA GLN A 7 -13.62 -20.68 20.46
C GLN A 7 -13.54 -19.57 19.39
N PRO A 8 -13.28 -19.90 18.11
CA PRO A 8 -13.19 -18.91 17.05
C PRO A 8 -14.53 -18.24 16.81
N SER A 9 -14.50 -16.92 16.56
CA SER A 9 -15.65 -16.14 16.08
C SER A 9 -15.50 -15.89 14.59
N PHE A 10 -16.61 -16.00 13.85
CA PHE A 10 -16.67 -15.62 12.43
C PHE A 10 -17.70 -14.51 12.25
N PHE A 11 -17.30 -13.44 11.56
CA PHE A 11 -18.18 -12.33 11.23
C PHE A 11 -17.88 -11.86 9.81
N ILE A 12 -18.92 -11.39 9.13
CA ILE A 12 -18.85 -10.72 7.84
C ILE A 12 -19.49 -9.35 8.02
N THR A 13 -18.80 -8.30 7.59
CA THR A 13 -19.31 -6.92 7.61
C THR A 13 -19.29 -6.36 6.19
N THR A 14 -20.30 -5.57 5.87
CA THR A 14 -20.38 -4.81 4.62
C THR A 14 -20.49 -3.33 4.97
N GLU A 15 -19.61 -2.52 4.42
CA GLU A 15 -19.55 -1.08 4.66
C GLU A 15 -19.31 -0.38 3.32
N GLU A 16 -19.78 0.86 3.19
CA GLU A 16 -19.40 1.70 2.06
C GLU A 16 -17.90 1.96 2.08
N LEU A 17 -17.26 1.92 0.91
CA LEU A 17 -15.84 2.20 0.81
C LEU A 17 -15.58 3.68 1.15
N PRO A 18 -14.67 3.98 2.10
CA PRO A 18 -14.35 5.35 2.43
C PRO A 18 -13.73 6.06 1.24
N GLN A 19 -14.21 7.28 0.98
CA GLN A 19 -13.71 8.11 -0.11
C GLN A 19 -12.31 8.63 0.23
N ILE A 20 -11.33 8.29 -0.61
CA ILE A 20 -9.96 8.81 -0.49
C ILE A 20 -9.87 10.14 -1.25
N PRO A 21 -9.29 11.20 -0.66
CA PRO A 21 -9.20 12.50 -1.33
C PRO A 21 -8.52 12.41 -2.69
N ALA A 22 -9.13 12.99 -3.72
CA ALA A 22 -8.55 13.04 -5.07
C ALA A 22 -7.16 13.70 -5.10
N SER A 23 -6.87 14.60 -4.15
CA SER A 23 -5.55 15.19 -3.97
C SER A 23 -4.45 14.17 -3.68
N TYR A 24 -4.77 13.03 -3.05
CA TYR A 24 -3.77 12.00 -2.75
C TYR A 24 -3.21 11.37 -4.04
N TYR A 25 -4.04 11.26 -5.08
CA TYR A 25 -3.67 10.69 -6.36
C TYR A 25 -3.01 11.71 -7.30
N THR A 26 -3.41 12.98 -7.20
CA THR A 26 -2.95 14.04 -8.11
C THR A 26 -1.74 14.80 -7.59
N GLN A 27 -1.63 14.98 -6.28
CA GLN A 27 -0.54 15.72 -5.62
C GLN A 27 0.40 14.80 -4.84
N GLY A 28 0.00 13.55 -4.62
CA GLY A 28 0.72 12.60 -3.78
C GLY A 28 0.58 12.90 -2.29
N VAL A 29 1.14 12.02 -1.46
CA VAL A 29 1.07 12.13 -0.01
C VAL A 29 2.44 12.14 0.65
N LYS A 30 2.44 12.60 1.91
CA LYS A 30 3.56 12.47 2.84
C LYS A 30 3.32 11.28 3.78
N VAL A 31 4.37 10.49 4.03
CA VAL A 31 4.39 9.45 5.08
C VAL A 31 5.48 9.73 6.11
N LEU A 32 5.31 9.21 7.32
CA LEU A 32 6.24 9.37 8.44
C LEU A 32 7.00 8.07 8.69
N LEU A 33 8.33 8.11 8.82
CA LEU A 33 9.10 6.93 9.21
C LEU A 33 8.84 6.56 10.67
N TYR A 34 8.82 5.25 10.93
CA TYR A 34 8.76 4.73 12.28
C TYR A 34 9.57 3.44 12.38
N GLU A 35 10.53 3.42 13.30
CA GLU A 35 11.35 2.25 13.55
C GLU A 35 10.54 1.19 14.30
N TYR A 36 10.02 0.22 13.54
CA TYR A 36 9.13 -0.82 14.02
C TYR A 36 9.07 -1.98 13.04
N GLN A 37 9.09 -3.21 13.56
CA GLN A 37 8.76 -4.42 12.80
C GLN A 37 7.42 -4.95 13.30
N ARG A 38 6.44 -5.09 12.40
CA ARG A 38 5.15 -5.67 12.76
C ARG A 38 5.34 -7.15 13.13
N PRO A 39 4.86 -7.60 14.31
CA PRO A 39 4.84 -9.02 14.64
C PRO A 39 3.97 -9.78 13.65
N PHE A 40 4.42 -10.96 13.23
CA PHE A 40 3.66 -11.83 12.30
C PHE A 40 3.26 -11.06 11.02
N ALA A 41 4.22 -10.35 10.42
CA ALA A 41 3.98 -9.44 9.31
C ALA A 41 3.33 -10.13 8.09
N GLU A 42 3.57 -11.42 7.93
CA GLU A 42 3.03 -12.22 6.83
C GLU A 42 1.53 -12.50 7.00
N TYR A 43 0.97 -12.27 8.20
CA TYR A 43 -0.42 -12.55 8.53
C TYR A 43 -1.22 -11.26 8.68
N LYS A 44 -2.47 -11.29 8.19
CA LYS A 44 -3.41 -10.17 8.33
C LYS A 44 -4.16 -10.31 9.64
N THR A 45 -3.65 -9.69 10.70
CA THR A 45 -4.23 -9.73 12.06
C THR A 45 -5.00 -8.45 12.38
N THR A 46 -5.67 -8.41 13.53
CA THR A 46 -6.35 -7.22 14.07
C THR A 46 -5.45 -6.33 14.91
N HIS A 47 -4.13 -6.57 14.91
CA HIS A 47 -3.15 -5.84 15.73
C HIS A 47 -2.87 -4.44 15.16
N TYR A 48 -3.85 -3.54 15.23
CA TYR A 48 -3.77 -2.18 14.70
C TYR A 48 -3.48 -1.11 15.77
N LEU A 49 -3.39 -1.48 17.06
CA LEU A 49 -3.12 -0.55 18.16
C LEU A 49 -1.89 0.36 17.92
N PRO A 50 -0.74 -0.14 17.41
CA PRO A 50 0.41 0.72 17.16
C PRO A 50 0.11 1.92 16.23
N ILE A 51 -0.82 1.75 15.29
CA ILE A 51 -1.18 2.79 14.32
C ILE A 51 -1.97 3.91 15.00
N TYR A 52 -2.91 3.54 15.87
CA TYR A 52 -3.70 4.50 16.65
C TYR A 52 -2.81 5.36 17.55
N LEU A 53 -1.79 4.75 18.17
CA LEU A 53 -0.83 5.47 19.01
C LEU A 53 0.01 6.50 18.23
N MET A 54 0.17 6.30 16.92
CA MET A 54 0.96 7.19 16.05
C MET A 54 0.14 8.31 15.41
N GLN A 55 -1.19 8.33 15.55
CA GLN A 55 -2.03 9.38 14.94
C GLN A 55 -1.65 10.81 15.32
N PRO A 56 -1.35 11.15 16.59
CA PRO A 56 -0.94 12.51 16.94
C PRO A 56 0.34 12.94 16.22
N LYS A 57 1.32 12.04 16.10
CA LYS A 57 2.59 12.31 15.41
C LYS A 57 2.41 12.47 13.91
N MET A 58 1.55 11.66 13.29
CA MET A 58 1.21 11.81 11.87
C MET A 58 0.55 13.15 11.60
N ALA A 59 -0.42 13.54 12.44
CA ALA A 59 -1.12 14.81 12.32
C ALA A 59 -0.16 16.00 12.45
N GLU A 60 0.71 16.00 13.46
CA GLU A 60 1.73 17.04 13.67
C GLU A 60 2.70 17.14 12.47
N ALA A 61 3.09 16.00 11.89
CA ALA A 61 3.98 15.96 10.74
C ALA A 61 3.28 16.24 9.40
N GLY A 62 1.95 16.34 9.35
CA GLY A 62 1.18 16.39 8.11
C GLY A 62 1.33 15.12 7.25
N ALA A 63 1.61 13.98 7.89
CA ALA A 63 1.71 12.68 7.24
C ALA A 63 0.36 11.96 7.28
N VAL A 64 0.06 11.19 6.23
CA VAL A 64 -1.22 10.46 6.11
C VAL A 64 -1.09 8.99 6.49
N ASP A 65 0.15 8.50 6.63
CA ASP A 65 0.45 7.13 7.01
C ASP A 65 1.85 7.01 7.62
N ILE A 66 2.11 5.89 8.28
CA ILE A 66 3.45 5.48 8.74
C ILE A 66 4.09 4.56 7.71
N LEU A 67 5.38 4.74 7.48
CA LEU A 67 6.26 3.82 6.77
C LEU A 67 7.19 3.13 7.77
N TYR A 68 7.05 1.81 7.91
CA TYR A 68 7.82 1.03 8.85
C TYR A 68 9.20 0.70 8.31
N HIS A 69 10.20 0.76 9.21
CA HIS A 69 11.52 0.21 8.97
C HIS A 69 12.07 -0.45 10.22
N HIS A 70 13.02 -1.36 10.07
CA HIS A 70 13.75 -1.96 11.19
C HIS A 70 15.18 -2.26 10.73
N GLN A 71 16.18 -1.84 11.51
CA GLN A 71 17.60 -2.03 11.17
C GLN A 71 17.95 -1.48 9.77
N GLY A 72 17.35 -0.35 9.40
CA GLY A 72 17.55 0.32 8.12
C GLY A 72 16.90 -0.34 6.90
N LEU A 73 16.12 -1.43 7.09
CA LEU A 73 15.32 -2.05 6.03
C LEU A 73 13.85 -1.58 6.13
N ILE A 74 13.29 -1.14 5.02
CA ILE A 74 11.89 -0.73 4.91
C ILE A 74 11.03 -1.96 4.60
N SER A 75 9.88 -2.08 5.27
CA SER A 75 8.94 -3.19 5.08
C SER A 75 7.65 -2.75 4.35
N GLU A 76 6.78 -2.02 5.03
CA GLU A 76 5.45 -1.65 4.54
C GLU A 76 4.93 -0.37 5.22
N CYS A 77 3.83 0.18 4.71
CA CYS A 77 3.04 1.13 5.48
C CYS A 77 2.03 0.40 6.37
N THR A 78 1.28 1.14 7.18
CA THR A 78 0.40 0.56 8.21
C THR A 78 -0.62 -0.45 7.70
N ARG A 79 -1.15 -0.25 6.49
CA ARG A 79 -2.20 -1.06 5.86
C ARG A 79 -1.94 -1.38 4.39
N SER A 80 -0.72 -1.18 3.91
CA SER A 80 -0.38 -1.25 2.49
C SER A 80 1.09 -1.55 2.27
N ASN A 81 1.42 -2.24 1.19
CA ASN A 81 2.80 -2.44 0.78
C ASN A 81 3.43 -1.13 0.27
N PHE A 82 4.74 -0.99 0.41
CA PHE A 82 5.50 0.17 -0.04
C PHE A 82 6.39 -0.19 -1.23
N PHE A 83 6.55 0.76 -2.15
CA PHE A 83 7.28 0.59 -3.40
C PHE A 83 8.08 1.84 -3.71
N ILE A 84 9.24 1.64 -4.34
CA ILE A 84 10.02 2.71 -4.95
C ILE A 84 10.43 2.33 -6.37
N MET A 85 10.50 3.34 -7.23
CA MET A 85 11.13 3.26 -8.54
C MET A 85 12.56 3.77 -8.42
N LYS A 86 13.53 2.91 -8.73
CA LYS A 86 14.96 3.25 -8.75
C LYS A 86 15.54 2.78 -10.08
N ASN A 87 15.98 3.72 -10.91
CA ASN A 87 16.44 3.47 -12.29
C ASN A 87 15.33 2.78 -13.10
N ASN A 88 15.58 1.62 -13.72
CA ASN A 88 14.56 0.83 -14.43
C ASN A 88 14.02 -0.35 -13.59
N GLN A 89 13.97 -0.18 -12.26
CA GLN A 89 13.55 -1.23 -11.33
C GLN A 89 12.42 -0.75 -10.41
N LEU A 90 11.47 -1.63 -10.16
CA LEU A 90 10.48 -1.50 -9.09
C LEU A 90 10.93 -2.33 -7.88
N LEU A 91 11.26 -1.64 -6.79
CA LEU A 91 11.65 -2.28 -5.53
C LEU A 91 10.47 -2.28 -4.57
N THR A 92 10.33 -3.37 -3.82
CA THR A 92 9.38 -3.53 -2.71
C THR A 92 9.98 -4.52 -1.72
N ALA A 93 9.61 -4.45 -0.44
CA ALA A 93 10.10 -5.42 0.54
C ALA A 93 9.84 -6.87 0.06
N HIS A 94 10.86 -7.71 0.21
CA HIS A 94 10.80 -9.13 -0.11
C HIS A 94 10.35 -9.97 1.09
N SER A 95 10.62 -9.49 2.31
CA SER A 95 10.31 -10.16 3.58
C SER A 95 9.87 -9.17 4.65
N GLY A 96 9.21 -9.65 5.72
CA GLY A 96 8.87 -8.82 6.87
C GLY A 96 7.67 -7.89 6.63
N MET A 97 6.81 -8.23 5.67
CA MET A 97 5.62 -7.48 5.28
C MET A 97 4.47 -8.43 4.90
N LEU A 98 3.27 -7.89 4.72
CA LEU A 98 2.14 -8.67 4.21
C LEU A 98 2.32 -9.01 2.72
N PHE A 99 2.06 -10.27 2.34
CA PHE A 99 1.97 -10.67 0.92
C PHE A 99 0.62 -10.27 0.32
N GLY A 100 0.40 -8.97 0.13
CA GLY A 100 -0.88 -8.43 -0.35
C GLY A 100 -1.24 -8.83 -1.78
N ILE A 101 -2.53 -9.04 -2.05
CA ILE A 101 -3.07 -9.35 -3.38
C ILE A 101 -2.88 -8.17 -4.35
N THR A 102 -3.17 -6.94 -3.92
CA THR A 102 -2.90 -5.73 -4.72
C THR A 102 -1.42 -5.66 -5.13
N ARG A 103 -0.51 -6.00 -4.19
CA ARG A 103 0.92 -6.09 -4.49
C ARG A 103 1.22 -7.13 -5.55
N SER A 104 0.68 -8.35 -5.46
CA SER A 104 0.97 -9.40 -6.46
C SER A 104 0.57 -8.98 -7.87
N VAL A 105 -0.58 -8.34 -8.01
CA VAL A 105 -1.07 -7.80 -9.30
C VAL A 105 -0.14 -6.71 -9.82
N ILE A 106 0.24 -5.74 -8.96
CA ILE A 106 1.18 -4.66 -9.35
C ILE A 106 2.52 -5.24 -9.82
N LEU A 107 3.05 -6.25 -9.13
CA LEU A 107 4.30 -6.89 -9.54
C LEU A 107 4.16 -7.62 -10.89
N GLU A 108 2.99 -8.21 -11.18
CA GLU A 108 2.73 -8.82 -12.49
C GLU A 108 2.68 -7.77 -13.61
N ILE A 109 1.99 -6.65 -13.38
CA ILE A 109 1.91 -5.55 -14.33
C ILE A 109 3.31 -4.95 -14.57
N ALA A 110 4.05 -4.67 -13.50
CA ALA A 110 5.37 -4.05 -13.56
C ALA A 110 6.40 -4.90 -14.31
N ARG A 111 6.38 -6.23 -14.13
CA ARG A 111 7.30 -7.16 -14.82
C ARG A 111 7.21 -7.11 -16.35
N LYS A 112 6.11 -6.59 -16.91
CA LYS A 112 5.95 -6.42 -18.36
C LYS A 112 6.72 -5.20 -18.89
N GLN A 113 7.16 -4.30 -18.02
CA GLN A 113 7.70 -2.98 -18.39
C GLN A 113 9.06 -2.69 -17.74
N MET A 114 9.40 -3.33 -16.62
CA MET A 114 10.61 -3.05 -15.84
C MET A 114 11.05 -4.24 -14.99
N GLU A 115 12.26 -4.16 -14.44
CA GLU A 115 12.81 -5.19 -13.57
C GLU A 115 12.16 -5.13 -12.17
N VAL A 116 11.91 -6.31 -11.60
CA VAL A 116 11.36 -6.46 -10.25
C VAL A 116 12.25 -7.42 -9.45
N PRO A 117 13.40 -6.95 -8.93
CA PRO A 117 14.31 -7.80 -8.18
C PRO A 117 13.71 -8.23 -6.83
N GLN A 118 14.07 -9.43 -6.39
CA GLN A 118 13.72 -9.94 -5.06
C GLN A 118 14.70 -9.40 -4.00
N THR A 119 14.67 -8.10 -3.74
CA THR A 119 15.53 -7.44 -2.75
C THR A 119 14.71 -6.58 -1.80
N ASN A 120 15.19 -6.45 -0.55
CA ASN A 120 14.60 -5.51 0.40
C ASN A 120 15.02 -4.07 0.06
N ILE A 121 14.16 -3.12 0.43
CA ILE A 121 14.43 -1.68 0.32
C ILE A 121 15.20 -1.24 1.56
N ARG A 122 16.26 -0.45 1.39
CA ARG A 122 16.98 0.23 2.48
C ARG A 122 16.51 1.67 2.63
N LEU A 123 16.64 2.25 3.82
CA LEU A 123 16.42 3.68 4.02
C LEU A 123 17.27 4.54 3.07
N SER A 124 18.51 4.11 2.79
CA SER A 124 19.40 4.79 1.84
C SER A 124 18.85 4.83 0.42
N ASP A 125 18.02 3.86 0.02
CA ASP A 125 17.44 3.83 -1.33
C ASP A 125 16.42 4.95 -1.56
N LEU A 126 15.85 5.52 -0.50
CA LEU A 126 14.92 6.65 -0.60
C LEU A 126 15.56 7.87 -1.27
N ALA A 127 16.87 8.08 -1.06
CA ALA A 127 17.60 9.22 -1.63
C ALA A 127 17.80 9.11 -3.14
N GLU A 128 17.76 7.89 -3.66
CA GLU A 128 17.95 7.59 -5.08
C GLU A 128 16.62 7.26 -5.79
N ALA A 129 15.53 7.12 -5.04
CA ALA A 129 14.21 6.83 -5.58
C ALA A 129 13.69 8.01 -6.41
N GLN A 130 13.35 7.75 -7.67
CA GLN A 130 12.73 8.75 -8.53
C GLN A 130 11.22 8.87 -8.28
N GLU A 131 10.56 7.79 -7.87
CA GLU A 131 9.14 7.76 -7.52
C GLU A 131 8.91 6.77 -6.38
N ALA A 132 7.85 6.97 -5.59
CA ALA A 132 7.42 6.02 -4.57
C ALA A 132 5.90 5.98 -4.50
N PHE A 133 5.35 4.86 -4.03
CA PHE A 133 3.93 4.73 -3.77
C PHE A 133 3.65 3.66 -2.72
N LYS A 134 2.46 3.72 -2.15
CA LYS A 134 1.88 2.65 -1.31
C LYS A 134 0.73 1.98 -2.04
N ALA A 135 0.51 0.70 -1.80
CA ALA A 135 -0.59 -0.02 -2.42
C ALA A 135 -1.33 -1.00 -1.51
N GLY A 136 -2.65 -1.03 -1.65
CA GLY A 136 -3.56 -1.93 -0.91
C GLY A 136 -5.00 -1.77 -1.36
N THR A 137 -5.88 -2.72 -1.00
CA THR A 137 -7.23 -2.83 -1.56
C THR A 137 -8.05 -1.53 -1.51
N SER A 138 -8.10 -0.83 -0.38
CA SER A 138 -8.98 0.35 -0.23
C SER A 138 -8.52 1.58 -1.01
N GLY A 139 -7.23 1.71 -1.31
CA GLY A 139 -6.69 2.89 -1.99
C GLY A 139 -5.94 2.61 -3.28
N GLU A 140 -5.93 1.35 -3.71
CA GLU A 140 -5.23 0.83 -4.87
C GLU A 140 -3.76 1.22 -4.88
N ILE A 141 -3.36 2.24 -5.64
CA ILE A 141 -2.02 2.81 -5.68
C ILE A 141 -2.12 4.29 -5.29
N ILE A 142 -1.44 4.68 -4.21
CA ILE A 142 -1.35 6.08 -3.75
C ILE A 142 0.10 6.56 -3.86
N PRO A 143 0.39 7.58 -4.69
CA PRO A 143 1.73 8.14 -4.82
C PRO A 143 2.26 8.74 -3.51
N ILE A 144 3.51 8.48 -3.20
CA ILE A 144 4.24 9.05 -2.05
C ILE A 144 5.31 9.99 -2.61
N VAL A 145 5.15 11.29 -2.35
CA VAL A 145 6.08 12.32 -2.83
C VAL A 145 7.06 12.77 -1.75
N GLN A 146 6.80 12.39 -0.49
CA GLN A 146 7.64 12.77 0.64
C GLN A 146 7.61 11.70 1.74
N VAL A 147 8.80 11.38 2.27
CA VAL A 147 9.00 10.53 3.46
C VAL A 147 9.70 11.39 4.50
N ASP A 148 9.09 11.60 5.67
CA ASP A 148 9.51 12.60 6.65
C ASP A 148 9.72 13.99 6.02
N ASN A 149 10.96 14.49 6.02
CA ASN A 149 11.34 15.77 5.40
C ASN A 149 12.05 15.57 4.06
N GLN A 150 12.21 14.32 3.61
CA GLN A 150 12.88 13.97 2.38
C GLN A 150 11.85 13.86 1.24
N LYS A 151 12.05 14.67 0.20
CA LYS A 151 11.30 14.54 -1.06
C LYS A 151 11.75 13.29 -1.80
N ILE A 152 10.80 12.61 -2.42
CA ILE A 152 11.06 11.53 -3.38
C ILE A 152 11.10 12.13 -4.78
N GLY A 153 12.15 11.86 -5.55
CA GLY A 153 12.37 12.47 -6.86
C GLY A 153 12.27 14.00 -6.82
N ASN A 154 11.37 14.55 -7.64
CA ASN A 154 11.10 15.99 -7.71
C ASN A 154 9.97 16.46 -6.75
N GLY A 155 9.44 15.57 -5.92
CA GLY A 155 8.31 15.85 -5.02
C GLY A 155 6.95 15.96 -5.74
N GLN A 156 6.81 15.35 -6.92
CA GLN A 156 5.57 15.29 -7.68
C GLN A 156 5.22 13.83 -8.03
N VAL A 157 3.96 13.58 -8.37
CA VAL A 157 3.51 12.27 -8.84
C VAL A 157 4.19 11.97 -10.18
N GLY A 158 4.87 10.82 -10.27
CA GLY A 158 5.63 10.45 -11.46
C GLY A 158 4.84 9.65 -12.48
N GLU A 159 5.28 9.70 -13.73
CA GLU A 159 4.61 9.09 -14.88
C GLU A 159 4.54 7.55 -14.79
N ARG A 160 5.55 6.91 -14.18
CA ARG A 160 5.54 5.43 -14.05
C ARG A 160 4.55 4.97 -13.00
N THR A 161 4.39 5.74 -11.93
CA THR A 161 3.33 5.51 -10.93
C THR A 161 1.96 5.67 -11.58
N LEU A 162 1.75 6.71 -12.41
CA LEU A 162 0.51 6.89 -13.16
C LEU A 162 0.24 5.72 -14.12
N ALA A 163 1.25 5.27 -14.87
CA ALA A 163 1.12 4.12 -15.76
C ALA A 163 0.74 2.82 -15.02
N LEU A 164 1.28 2.60 -13.81
CA LEU A 164 0.87 1.47 -12.97
C LEU A 164 -0.56 1.64 -12.43
N MET A 165 -0.99 2.85 -12.10
CA MET A 165 -2.37 3.14 -11.69
C MET A 165 -3.34 2.78 -12.82
N ASP A 166 -3.07 3.22 -14.05
CA ASP A 166 -3.90 2.90 -15.21
C ASP A 166 -3.93 1.40 -15.49
N GLY A 167 -2.77 0.74 -15.43
CA GLY A 167 -2.67 -0.71 -15.60
C GLY A 167 -3.44 -1.49 -14.53
N PHE A 168 -3.37 -1.05 -13.27
CA PHE A 168 -4.10 -1.69 -12.17
C PHE A 168 -5.62 -1.50 -12.31
N LYS A 169 -6.05 -0.29 -12.69
CA LYS A 169 -7.47 0.01 -12.94
C LYS A 169 -8.04 -0.86 -14.06
N ALA A 170 -7.30 -1.03 -15.17
CA ALA A 170 -7.70 -1.91 -16.26
C ALA A 170 -7.80 -3.38 -15.80
N TYR A 171 -6.85 -3.85 -14.97
CA TYR A 171 -6.91 -5.18 -14.38
C TYR A 171 -8.15 -5.36 -13.49
N ALA A 172 -8.43 -4.40 -12.60
CA ALA A 172 -9.54 -4.47 -11.66
C ALA A 172 -10.89 -4.53 -12.39
N GLN A 173 -11.05 -3.74 -13.45
CA GLN A 173 -12.25 -3.75 -14.30
C GLN A 173 -12.44 -5.08 -15.05
N ALA A 174 -11.36 -5.69 -15.54
CA ALA A 174 -11.42 -6.96 -16.26
C ALA A 174 -11.61 -8.18 -15.34
N SER A 175 -11.24 -8.07 -14.06
CA SER A 175 -11.21 -9.18 -13.10
C SER A 175 -12.36 -9.16 -12.10
N GLY A 176 -13.21 -8.13 -12.12
CA GLY A 176 -14.39 -8.05 -11.28
C GLY A 176 -15.37 -9.19 -11.60
N GLN A 177 -15.78 -9.95 -10.58
CA GLN A 177 -16.96 -10.79 -10.72
C GLN A 177 -18.19 -9.87 -10.80
N PRO A 178 -19.18 -10.18 -11.67
CA PRO A 178 -20.41 -9.42 -11.70
C PRO A 178 -21.03 -9.41 -10.30
N THR A 179 -21.58 -8.28 -9.91
CA THR A 179 -22.41 -8.22 -8.72
C THR A 179 -23.69 -9.03 -8.96
N ALA A 180 -24.29 -9.58 -7.90
CA ALA A 180 -25.54 -10.35 -8.03
C ALA A 180 -26.68 -9.52 -8.69
N GLU A 181 -26.62 -8.18 -8.62
CA GLU A 181 -27.56 -7.29 -9.32
C GLU A 181 -27.33 -7.28 -10.84
N GLU A 182 -26.09 -7.39 -11.31
CA GLU A 182 -25.74 -7.44 -12.74
C GLU A 182 -26.09 -8.80 -13.36
N GLU A 183 -26.00 -9.89 -12.60
CA GLU A 183 -26.49 -11.22 -13.05
C GLU A 183 -28.01 -11.22 -13.26
N ILE A 184 -28.77 -10.61 -12.34
CA ILE A 184 -30.25 -10.54 -12.42
C ILE A 184 -30.72 -9.68 -13.60
N ILE A 185 -30.01 -8.59 -13.93
CA ILE A 185 -30.34 -7.73 -15.08
C ILE A 185 -29.98 -8.40 -16.41
N SER A 186 -29.00 -9.32 -16.42
CA SER A 186 -28.60 -10.04 -17.63
C SER A 186 -29.51 -11.23 -17.99
N GLU A 187 -30.35 -11.68 -17.05
CA GLU A 187 -31.32 -12.77 -17.23
C GLU A 187 -32.79 -12.30 -17.40
N GLY A 188 -33.05 -10.98 -17.41
CA GLY A 188 -34.38 -10.38 -17.58
C GLY A 188 -34.55 -9.61 -18.89
#